data_AF-A0AAJ8DPH8-F1
#
_entry.id   AF-A0AAJ8DPH8-F1
#
_cell.length_a   1.000
_cell.length_b   1.000
_cell.length_c   1.000
_cell.angle_alpha   90.00
_cell.angle_beta   90.00
_cell.angle_gamma   90.00
#
_symmetry.space_group_name_H-M   'P 1'
#
loop_
_entity.id
_entity.type
_entity.pdbx_description
1 polymer ?
#
loop_
_entity_poly.entity_id
_entity_poly.type
_entity_poly.pdbx_seq_one_letter_code
_entity_poly.pdbx_strand_id
1 'polypeptide(L)'
;MRTTAQATFPRVGQVEAVSMFGAVVVGIGTAGWVRIRDMLAPLSGSPAEKLAVRGFISRRSLDTQQGVSQISVEEAVSREDIHVAFICTDNISHEDSVR
;
A
#
# COMPACT_ATOMS: atom_id res chain seq x y z
N MET A 1 -37.25 -11.85 -42.81
CA MET A 1 -36.13 -11.05 -42.28
C MET A 1 -36.44 -10.70 -40.83
N ARG A 2 -35.87 -11.41 -39.85
CA ARG A 2 -35.96 -11.06 -38.42
C ARG A 2 -34.54 -10.73 -37.95
N THR A 3 -34.31 -9.47 -37.65
CA THR A 3 -33.07 -8.98 -37.04
C THR A 3 -33.18 -9.21 -35.53
N THR A 4 -32.37 -10.11 -34.98
CA THR A 4 -32.20 -10.25 -33.53
C THR A 4 -31.06 -9.35 -33.08
N ALA A 5 -31.40 -8.26 -32.40
CA ALA A 5 -30.46 -7.47 -31.63
C ALA A 5 -29.99 -8.29 -30.42
N GLN A 6 -28.70 -8.56 -30.30
CA GLN A 6 -28.11 -9.10 -29.09
C GLN A 6 -28.04 -7.99 -28.04
N ALA A 7 -28.86 -8.11 -26.99
CA ALA A 7 -28.73 -7.31 -25.79
C ALA A 7 -27.52 -7.80 -24.99
N THR A 8 -26.50 -6.95 -24.84
CA THR A 8 -25.35 -7.20 -23.98
C THR A 8 -25.77 -6.96 -22.53
N PHE A 9 -25.96 -8.04 -21.76
CA PHE A 9 -26.13 -7.96 -20.31
C PHE A 9 -24.77 -7.64 -19.64
N PRO A 10 -24.70 -6.73 -18.66
CA PRO A 10 -23.48 -6.52 -17.89
C PRO A 10 -23.19 -7.75 -17.02
N ARG A 11 -21.94 -8.22 -17.01
CA ARG A 11 -21.50 -9.32 -16.15
C ARG A 11 -21.45 -8.84 -14.70
N VAL A 12 -22.27 -9.45 -13.85
CA VAL A 12 -22.11 -9.40 -12.39
C VAL A 12 -20.75 -10.00 -12.04
N GLY A 13 -19.86 -9.21 -11.44
CA GLY A 13 -18.62 -9.73 -10.82
C GLY A 13 -17.29 -9.12 -11.26
N GLN A 14 -17.26 -8.12 -12.15
CA GLN A 14 -16.04 -7.34 -12.35
C GLN A 14 -15.97 -6.26 -11.27
N VAL A 15 -15.53 -6.64 -10.06
CA VAL A 15 -14.79 -5.68 -9.23
C VAL A 15 -13.58 -5.31 -10.09
N GLU A 16 -13.64 -4.16 -10.73
CA GLU A 16 -12.45 -3.52 -11.28
C GLU A 16 -11.37 -3.67 -10.20
N ALA A 17 -10.31 -4.42 -10.48
CA ALA A 17 -9.16 -4.44 -9.59
C ALA A 17 -8.66 -3.00 -9.62
N VAL A 18 -9.14 -2.17 -8.69
CA VAL A 18 -8.61 -0.84 -8.46
C VAL A 18 -7.13 -1.08 -8.31
N SER A 19 -6.34 -0.62 -9.28
CA SER A 19 -4.89 -0.79 -9.25
C SER A 19 -4.42 -0.17 -7.94
N MET A 20 -4.09 -1.02 -6.96
CA MET A 20 -3.68 -0.58 -5.64
C MET A 20 -2.19 -0.27 -5.70
N PHE A 21 -1.82 0.93 -5.29
CA PHE A 21 -0.43 1.28 -5.08
C PHE A 21 0.07 0.55 -3.84
N GLY A 22 0.93 -0.44 -4.03
CA GLY A 22 1.63 -1.03 -2.90
C GLY A 22 2.56 -0.02 -2.25
N ALA A 23 2.56 0.00 -0.92
CA ALA A 23 3.26 0.99 -0.13
C ALA A 23 4.11 0.33 0.96
N VAL A 24 5.27 0.91 1.23
CA VAL A 24 6.13 0.56 2.36
C VAL A 24 6.14 1.72 3.36
N VAL A 25 6.20 1.41 4.66
CA VAL A 25 6.37 2.42 5.72
C VAL A 25 7.79 2.38 6.24
N VAL A 26 8.51 3.50 6.16
CA VAL A 26 9.90 3.63 6.61
C VAL A 26 9.91 4.31 7.98
N GLY A 27 10.33 3.58 9.01
CA GLY A 27 10.35 4.06 10.39
C GLY A 27 9.10 3.70 11.17
N ILE A 28 9.27 2.84 12.18
CA ILE A 28 8.21 2.45 13.12
C ILE A 28 8.36 3.20 14.44
N GLY A 29 7.70 4.36 14.50
CA GLY A 29 7.36 5.10 15.71
C GLY A 29 5.86 5.42 15.71
N THR A 30 5.43 6.49 16.38
CA THR A 30 4.01 6.88 16.40
C THR A 30 3.45 7.13 14.99
N ALA A 31 4.18 7.85 14.14
CA ALA A 31 3.72 8.18 12.78
C ALA A 31 3.61 6.92 11.90
N GLY A 32 4.64 6.07 11.88
CA GLY A 32 4.62 4.85 11.07
C GLY A 32 3.51 3.88 11.47
N TRP A 33 3.24 3.75 12.78
CA TRP A 33 2.16 2.88 13.28
C TRP A 33 0.78 3.37 12.84
N VAL A 34 0.56 4.70 12.87
CA VAL A 34 -0.65 5.33 12.35
C VAL A 34 -0.78 5.12 10.84
N ARG A 35 0.31 5.24 10.07
CA ARG A 35 0.26 5.01 8.61
C ARG A 35 -0.08 3.58 8.23
N ILE A 36 0.43 2.59 8.96
CA ILE A 36 0.03 1.19 8.76
C ILE A 36 -1.47 1.03 9.05
N ARG A 37 -1.95 1.54 10.19
CA ARG A 37 -3.37 1.47 10.58
C ARG A 37 -4.28 2.09 9.52
N ASP A 38 -3.96 3.29 9.06
CA ASP A 38 -4.78 4.04 8.11
C ASP A 38 -4.86 3.33 6.74
N MET A 39 -3.85 2.52 6.37
CA MET A 39 -3.89 1.68 5.17
C MET A 39 -4.62 0.35 5.38
N LEU A 40 -4.57 -0.23 6.59
CA LEU A 40 -5.28 -1.48 6.91
C LEU A 40 -6.79 -1.26 7.14
N ALA A 41 -7.17 -0.09 7.63
CA ALA A 41 -8.55 0.30 7.87
C ALA A 41 -8.82 1.68 7.24
N PRO A 42 -8.81 1.77 5.89
CA PRO A 42 -9.00 3.04 5.21
C PRO A 42 -10.40 3.59 5.45
N LEU A 43 -10.51 4.90 5.62
CA LEU A 43 -11.80 5.59 5.67
C LEU A 43 -12.46 5.51 4.30
N SER A 44 -13.75 5.21 4.26
CA SER A 44 -14.49 5.09 3.00
C SER A 44 -14.41 6.36 2.14
N GLY A 45 -14.07 6.19 0.86
CA GLY A 45 -13.89 7.31 -0.08
C GLY A 45 -12.59 8.11 0.11
N SER A 46 -11.70 7.69 1.02
CA SER A 46 -10.39 8.32 1.18
C SER A 46 -9.37 7.77 0.16
N PRO A 47 -8.31 8.52 -0.17
CA PRO A 47 -7.24 8.01 -1.02
C PRO A 47 -6.54 6.75 -0.48
N ALA A 48 -6.65 6.47 0.81
CA ALA A 48 -6.05 5.29 1.44
C ALA A 48 -6.64 3.98 0.93
N GLU A 49 -7.86 3.97 0.39
CA GLU A 49 -8.46 2.78 -0.26
C GLU A 49 -7.65 2.30 -1.47
N LYS A 50 -6.83 3.17 -2.06
CA LYS A 50 -5.97 2.86 -3.21
C LYS A 50 -4.56 2.40 -2.81
N LEU A 51 -4.29 2.28 -1.51
CA LEU A 51 -2.98 1.90 -0.98
C LEU A 51 -3.05 0.48 -0.39
N ALA A 52 -2.02 -0.31 -0.64
CA ALA A 52 -1.84 -1.62 -0.02
C ALA A 52 -0.51 -1.66 0.73
N VAL A 53 -0.53 -1.81 2.05
CA VAL A 53 0.73 -1.95 2.80
C VAL A 53 1.40 -3.29 2.46
N ARG A 54 2.66 -3.21 2.00
CA ARG A 54 3.47 -4.37 1.57
C ARG A 54 4.53 -4.80 2.57
N GLY A 55 4.84 -3.92 3.52
CA GLY A 55 5.83 -4.14 4.55
C GLY A 55 6.17 -2.85 5.28
N PHE A 56 7.07 -2.96 6.26
CA PHE A 56 7.71 -1.81 6.86
C PHE A 56 9.23 -1.98 6.92
N ILE A 57 9.94 -0.86 6.93
CA ILE A 57 11.40 -0.81 7.09
C ILE A 57 11.69 -0.18 8.45
N SER A 58 12.60 -0.81 9.19
CA SER A 58 13.07 -0.31 10.48
C SER A 58 14.56 -0.63 10.63
N ARG A 59 15.29 0.27 11.29
CA ARG A 59 16.69 0.01 11.70
C ARG A 59 16.77 -0.97 12.87
N ARG A 60 15.67 -1.13 13.61
CA ARG A 60 15.53 -2.10 14.71
C ARG A 60 15.00 -3.41 14.13
N SER A 61 15.40 -4.53 14.71
CA SER A 61 14.74 -5.82 14.49
C SER A 61 13.43 -5.82 15.27
N LEU A 62 12.30 -5.83 14.55
CA LEU A 62 10.97 -5.81 15.13
C LEU A 62 10.17 -7.00 14.63
N ASP A 63 9.29 -7.52 15.49
CA ASP A 63 8.26 -8.46 15.06
C ASP A 63 7.22 -7.77 14.15
N THR A 64 6.26 -8.54 13.67
CA THR A 64 5.16 -8.01 12.85
C THR A 64 4.42 -6.88 13.57
N GLN A 65 4.06 -5.84 12.83
CA GLN A 65 3.36 -4.66 13.33
C GLN A 65 1.96 -4.63 12.70
N GLN A 66 0.92 -4.84 13.51
CA GLN A 66 -0.47 -4.94 13.00
C GLN A 66 -0.64 -5.99 11.90
N GLY A 67 0.14 -7.08 11.94
CA GLY A 67 0.15 -8.13 10.91
C GLY A 67 1.00 -7.81 9.67
N VAL A 68 1.65 -6.65 9.62
CA VAL A 68 2.60 -6.29 8.56
C VAL A 68 4.01 -6.71 8.96
N SER A 69 4.75 -7.33 8.05
CA SER A 69 6.13 -7.81 8.30
C SER A 69 7.18 -6.74 8.00
N GLN A 70 8.32 -6.86 8.69
CA GLN A 70 9.52 -6.10 8.37
C GLN A 70 10.13 -6.61 7.06
N ILE A 71 10.54 -5.70 6.18
CA ILE A 71 11.31 -6.00 4.96
C ILE A 71 12.57 -5.13 4.93
N SER A 72 13.57 -5.55 4.13
CA SER A 72 14.78 -4.75 3.94
C SER A 72 14.56 -3.61 2.93
N VAL A 73 15.48 -2.65 2.89
CA VAL A 73 15.44 -1.57 1.88
C VAL A 73 15.63 -2.15 0.49
N GLU A 74 16.55 -3.10 0.33
CA GLU A 74 16.87 -3.77 -0.93
C GLU A 74 15.66 -4.56 -1.46
N GLU A 75 14.95 -5.26 -0.57
CA GLU A 75 13.70 -5.93 -0.93
C GLU A 75 12.64 -4.91 -1.36
N ALA A 76 12.49 -3.80 -0.63
CA ALA A 76 11.47 -2.81 -0.95
C ALA A 76 11.68 -2.14 -2.32
N VAL A 77 12.93 -1.88 -2.70
CA VAL A 77 13.29 -1.23 -3.97
C VAL A 77 13.25 -2.21 -5.15
N SER A 78 13.50 -3.51 -4.91
CA SER A 78 13.49 -4.53 -5.97
C SER A 78 12.10 -5.03 -6.33
N ARG A 79 11.12 -4.84 -5.45
CA ARG A 79 9.75 -5.33 -5.62
C ARG A 79 8.93 -4.43 -6.53
N GLU A 80 8.45 -4.99 -7.65
CA GLU A 80 7.57 -4.29 -8.60
C GLU A 80 6.18 -3.96 -8.01
N ASP A 81 5.77 -4.65 -6.95
CA ASP A 81 4.50 -4.39 -6.28
C ASP A 81 4.57 -3.25 -5.24
N ILE A 82 5.73 -2.59 -5.07
CA ILE A 82 5.93 -1.44 -4.20
C ILE A 82 6.12 -0.18 -5.05
N HIS A 83 5.26 0.79 -4.84
CA HIS A 83 5.14 1.99 -5.65
C HIS A 83 5.36 3.27 -4.83
N VAL A 84 5.14 3.21 -3.52
CA VAL A 84 5.13 4.36 -2.62
C VAL A 84 5.91 4.04 -1.34
N ALA A 85 6.68 5.00 -0.85
CA ALA A 85 7.31 4.94 0.47
C ALA A 85 6.75 6.04 1.38
N PHE A 86 6.24 5.66 2.56
CA PHE A 86 5.87 6.58 3.63
C PHE A 86 7.06 6.79 4.56
N ILE A 87 7.75 7.92 4.45
CA ILE A 87 8.88 8.26 5.33
C ILE A 87 8.35 8.81 6.66
N CYS A 88 8.56 8.04 7.72
CA CYS A 88 8.05 8.30 9.08
C CYS A 88 9.17 8.23 10.14
N THR A 89 10.43 8.36 9.71
CA THR A 89 11.61 8.43 10.57
C THR A 89 11.79 9.84 11.17
N ASP A 90 12.84 10.04 11.95
CA ASP A 90 13.20 11.37 12.47
C ASP A 90 13.61 12.31 11.32
N ASN A 91 13.30 13.60 11.45
CA ASN A 91 13.45 14.60 10.39
C ASN A 91 14.84 14.60 9.71
N ILE A 92 15.90 14.38 10.48
CA ILE A 92 17.29 14.39 9.97
C ILE A 92 17.52 13.28 8.95
N SER A 93 16.78 12.18 9.04
CA SER A 93 16.94 11.00 8.16
C SER A 93 15.98 10.98 6.96
N HIS A 94 15.18 12.04 6.76
CA HIS A 94 14.23 12.09 5.65
C HIS A 94 14.94 12.24 4.31
N GLU A 95 15.97 13.09 4.23
CA GLU A 95 16.74 13.31 2.99
C GLU A 95 17.37 12.00 2.47
N ASP A 96 18.05 11.27 3.36
CA ASP A 96 18.70 10.00 3.03
C ASP A 96 17.70 8.93 2.57
N SER A 97 16.44 8.99 3.03
CA SER A 97 15.41 8.00 2.67
C SER A 97 14.73 8.30 1.33
N VAL A 98 14.80 9.54 0.84
CA VAL A 98 14.16 9.99 -0.41
C VAL A 98 15.12 9.91 -1.60
N ARG A 99 16.42 10.07 -1.35
CA ARG A 99 17.47 10.07 -2.37
C ARG A 99 17.66 8.70 -3.02
#